data_AF-A0A7K1SZF2-F1
#
_entry.id   AF-A0A7K1SZF2-F1
#
_cell.length_a   1.000
_cell.length_b   1.000
_cell.length_c   1.000
_cell.angle_alpha   90.00
_cell.angle_beta   90.00
_cell.angle_gamma   90.00
#
_symmetry.space_group_name_H-M   'P 1'
#
loop_
_entity.id
_entity.type
_entity.pdbx_description
1 polymer ?
#
loop_
_entity_poly.entity_id
_entity_poly.type
_entity_poly.pdbx_seq_one_letter_code
_entity_poly.pdbx_strand_id
1 'polypeptide(L)' 'MKFNEKFPQLKEKSFLAETLTNTVFSTMVLEDQQVSKSKIEQIVLSLLKEQELKGNQFFSN' A
#
# COMPACT_ATOMS: atom_id res chain seq x y z
N MET A 1 17.94 1.15 8.47
CA MET A 1 17.43 2.50 8.18
C MET A 1 16.57 2.99 9.33
N LYS A 2 16.68 4.28 9.67
CA LYS A 2 15.93 4.96 10.73
C LYS A 2 14.55 5.38 10.21
N PHE A 3 13.57 5.56 11.10
CA PHE A 3 12.19 5.96 10.75
C PHE A 3 12.14 7.22 9.86
N ASN A 4 12.97 8.21 10.17
CA ASN A 4 13.04 9.48 9.45
C ASN A 4 13.45 9.32 7.97
N GLU A 5 14.13 8.22 7.62
CA GLU A 5 14.53 7.91 6.25
C GLU A 5 13.39 7.21 5.48
N LYS A 6 12.51 6.48 6.19
CA LYS A 6 11.36 5.78 5.60
C LYS A 6 10.14 6.68 5.41
N PHE A 7 9.92 7.62 6.33
CA PHE A 7 8.72 8.46 6.30
C PHE A 7 8.55 9.27 4.99
N PRO A 8 9.60 9.84 4.39
CA PRO A 8 9.49 10.49 3.08
C PRO A 8 9.13 9.50 1.96
N GLN A 9 9.66 8.27 1.99
CA GLN A 9 9.37 7.25 0.98
C GLN A 9 7.91 6.81 1.00
N LEU A 10 7.24 6.85 2.17
CA LEU A 10 5.80 6.58 2.28
C LEU A 10 4.93 7.62 1.56
N LYS A 11 5.47 8.79 1.22
CA LYS A 11 4.79 9.78 0.38
C LYS A 11 4.89 9.46 -1.11
N GLU A 12 5.72 8.49 -1.50
CA GLU A 12 5.74 7.98 -2.87
C GLU A 12 4.64 6.92 -3.02
N LYS A 13 3.73 7.16 -3.96
CA LYS A 13 2.56 6.31 -4.20
C LYS A 13 2.92 4.87 -4.54
N SER A 14 3.94 4.68 -5.36
CA SER A 14 4.47 3.36 -5.74
C SER A 14 4.97 2.60 -4.53
N PHE A 15 5.80 3.25 -3.70
CA PHE A 15 6.37 2.66 -2.50
C PHE A 15 5.30 2.30 -1.46
N LEU A 16 4.32 3.19 -1.24
CA LEU A 16 3.20 2.91 -0.33
C LEU A 16 2.33 1.75 -0.85
N ALA A 17 1.98 1.76 -2.13
CA ALA A 17 1.18 0.70 -2.74
C ALA A 17 1.87 -0.66 -2.65
N GLU A 18 3.17 -0.72 -2.92
CA GLU A 18 3.97 -1.94 -2.78
C GLU A 18 4.03 -2.41 -1.33
N THR A 19 4.31 -1.49 -0.39
CA THR A 19 4.38 -1.80 1.04
C THR A 19 3.06 -2.39 1.53
N LEU A 20 1.93 -1.73 1.25
CA LEU A 20 0.60 -2.20 1.64
C LEU A 20 0.26 -3.56 1.00
N THR A 21 0.55 -3.72 -0.29
CA THR A 21 0.31 -4.98 -1.01
C THR A 21 1.10 -6.12 -0.39
N ASN A 22 2.39 -5.91 -0.12
CA ASN A 22 3.25 -6.91 0.50
C ASN A 22 2.82 -7.24 1.93
N THR A 23 2.46 -6.24 2.73
CA THR A 23 1.95 -6.45 4.09
C THR A 23 0.69 -7.28 4.09
N VAL A 24 -0.34 -6.89 3.32
CA VAL A 24 -1.62 -7.60 3.27
C VAL A 24 -1.45 -9.02 2.73
N PHE A 25 -0.69 -9.17 1.64
CA PHE A 25 -0.38 -10.50 1.08
C PHE A 25 0.31 -11.40 2.11
N SER A 26 1.33 -10.88 2.78
CA SER A 26 2.09 -11.68 3.76
C SER A 26 1.20 -12.09 4.94
N THR A 27 0.36 -11.19 5.46
CA THR A 27 -0.59 -11.54 6.52
C THR A 27 -1.62 -12.56 6.05
N MET A 28 -2.14 -12.45 4.84
CA MET A 28 -3.08 -13.43 4.28
C MET A 28 -2.45 -14.81 4.15
N VAL A 29 -1.21 -14.89 3.67
CA VAL A 29 -0.46 -16.15 3.57
C VAL A 29 -0.24 -16.78 4.95
N LEU A 30 0.06 -15.99 5.98
CA LEU A 30 0.23 -16.48 7.36
C LEU A 30 -1.07 -17.05 7.94
N GLU A 31 -2.21 -16.52 7.49
CA GLU A 31 -3.57 -16.96 7.89
C GLU A 31 -4.13 -18.05 6.94
N ASP A 32 -3.28 -18.70 6.13
CA ASP A 32 -3.65 -19.73 5.13
C ASP A 32 -4.69 -19.27 4.10
N GLN A 33 -4.77 -17.96 3.85
CA GLN A 33 -5.68 -17.38 2.85
C GLN A 33 -5.00 -17.34 1.48
N GLN A 34 -5.52 -18.14 0.55
CA GLN A 34 -5.01 -18.19 -0.83
C GLN A 34 -5.63 -17.10 -1.70
N VAL A 35 -5.08 -15.90 -1.59
CA VAL A 35 -5.43 -14.77 -2.46
C VAL A 35 -4.23 -14.40 -3.33
N SER A 36 -4.43 -14.33 -4.65
CA SER A 36 -3.38 -13.91 -5.58
C SER A 36 -2.89 -12.49 -5.28
N LYS A 37 -1.57 -12.28 -5.28
CA LYS A 37 -0.96 -10.97 -5.02
C LYS A 37 -1.48 -9.87 -5.97
N SER A 38 -1.73 -10.19 -7.25
CA SER A 38 -2.28 -9.24 -8.24
C SER A 38 -3.67 -8.72 -7.86
N LYS A 39 -4.53 -9.57 -7.28
CA LYS A 39 -5.85 -9.16 -6.79
C LYS A 39 -5.73 -8.21 -5.60
N ILE A 40 -4.78 -8.47 -4.70
CA ILE A 40 -4.50 -7.59 -3.55
C ILE A 40 -3.98 -6.24 -4.04
N GLU A 41 -3.05 -6.23 -4.99
CA GLU A 41 -2.52 -5.03 -5.62
C GLU A 41 -3.63 -4.17 -6.24
N GLN A 42 -4.56 -4.78 -6.99
CA GLN A 42 -5.71 -4.07 -7.55
C GLN A 42 -6.62 -3.45 -6.48
N ILE A 43 -6.86 -4.15 -5.38
CA ILE A 43 -7.64 -3.63 -4.25
C ILE A 43 -6.93 -2.43 -3.62
N VAL A 44 -5.64 -2.57 -3.32
CA VAL A 44 -4.82 -1.49 -2.73
C VAL A 44 -4.82 -0.25 -3.62
N LEU A 45 -4.55 -0.39 -4.92
CA LEU A 45 -4.53 0.73 -5.86
C LEU A 45 -5.90 1.42 -5.95
N SER A 46 -6.99 0.65 -5.93
CA SER A 46 -8.36 1.19 -5.96
C SER A 46 -8.67 2.02 -4.71
N LEU A 47 -8.29 1.52 -3.54
CA LEU A 47 -8.48 2.22 -2.26
C LEU A 47 -7.64 3.48 -2.16
N LEU A 48 -6.37 3.44 -2.59
CA LEU A 48 -5.50 4.62 -2.61
C LEU A 48 -6.07 5.72 -3.53
N LYS A 49 -6.58 5.33 -4.71
CA LYS A 49 -7.24 6.25 -5.64
C LYS A 49 -8.52 6.84 -5.03
N GLU A 50 -9.31 6.04 -4.33
CA GLU A 50 -10.52 6.52 -3.64
C GLU A 50 -10.18 7.55 -2.54
N GLN A 51 -9.13 7.31 -1.77
CA GLN A 51 -8.70 8.23 -0.71
C GLN A 51 -8.18 9.56 -1.28
N GLU A 52 -7.45 9.53 -2.39
CA GLU A 52 -7.04 10.74 -3.12
C GLU A 52 -8.26 11.57 -3.56
N LEU A 53 -9.28 10.91 -4.10
CA LEU A 53 -10.52 11.58 -4.54
C LEU A 53 -11.29 12.22 -3.40
N LYS A 54 -11.15 11.70 -2.17
CA LYS A 54 -11.77 12.23 -0.95
C LYS A 54 -11.02 13.43 -0.35
N GLY A 55 -9.95 13.91 -0.99
CA GLY A 55 -9.21 15.10 -0.58
C GLY A 55 -8.17 14.86 0.52
N ASN A 56 -8.02 13.62 1.00
CA ASN A 56 -6.91 13.24 1.86
C ASN A 56 -5.66 13.02 0.98
N GLN A 57 -5.00 14.10 0.59
CA GLN A 57 -3.72 14.02 -0.10
C GLN A 57 -2.66 13.47 0.86
N PHE A 58 -2.49 12.14 0.84
CA PHE A 58 -1.39 11.44 1.51
C PHE A 58 -0.05 11.60 0.75
N PHE A 59 -0.12 11.93 -0.54
CA PHE A 59 1.03 12.04 -1.42
C PHE A 59 1.34 13.51 -1.72
N SER A 60 2.62 13.86 -1.66
CA SER A 60 3.15 15.11 -2.21
C SER A 60 3.73 14.81 -3.59
N ASN A 61 3.29 15.55 -4.62
CA ASN A 61 3.87 15.49 -5.97
C ASN A 61 5.37 15.79 -5.96
#